data_AF-A0A073KAX0-F1
#
_entry.id   AF-A0A073KAX0-F1
#
_cell.length_a   1.000
_cell.length_b   1.000
_cell.length_c   1.000
_cell.angle_alpha   90.00
_cell.angle_beta   90.00
_cell.angle_gamma   90.00
#
_symmetry.space_group_name_H-M   'P 1'
#
loop_
_entity.id
_entity.type
_entity.pdbx_description
1 polymer ?
#
loop_
_entity_poly.entity_id
_entity_poly.type
_entity_poly.pdbx_seq_one_letter_code
_entity_poly.pdbx_strand_id
1 'polypeptide(L)'
;MKKLFYFICSVFVLFSSPSVFAAQYDPPLLEDALYSVLFPQINTAIEKHYGKQKPYDCPKIVSMKKLYSGTYLFQAVIEVTKYESGIGGKILPPFEKISITFNNDEGEWTVTKVVVKRLPDNTKLNCKKPI
;
A
#
# COMPACT_ATOMS: atom_id res chain seq x y z
N MET A 1 30.68 -35.50 -39.80
CA MET A 1 30.41 -35.22 -38.37
C MET A 1 30.10 -33.74 -38.06
N LYS A 2 30.70 -32.75 -38.75
CA LYS A 2 30.39 -31.30 -38.53
C LYS A 2 28.92 -30.90 -38.76
N LYS A 3 28.26 -31.44 -39.79
CA LYS A 3 26.85 -31.09 -40.14
C LYS A 3 25.81 -31.55 -39.10
N LEU A 4 26.09 -32.65 -38.40
CA LEU A 4 25.21 -33.17 -37.34
C LEU A 4 25.26 -32.28 -36.09
N PHE A 5 26.43 -31.75 -35.76
CA PHE A 5 26.62 -30.80 -34.66
C PHE A 5 25.85 -29.49 -34.86
N TYR A 6 25.84 -28.94 -36.09
CA TYR A 6 25.07 -27.74 -36.41
C TYR A 6 23.55 -27.96 -36.28
N PHE A 7 23.06 -29.14 -36.66
CA PHE A 7 21.64 -29.46 -36.54
C PHE A 7 21.21 -29.57 -35.07
N ILE A 8 22.03 -30.20 -34.23
CA ILE A 8 21.76 -30.34 -32.79
C ILE A 8 21.76 -28.97 -32.10
N CYS A 9 22.73 -28.10 -32.37
CA CYS A 9 22.77 -26.75 -31.79
C CYS A 9 21.56 -25.89 -32.21
N SER A 10 21.09 -26.03 -33.46
CA SER A 10 19.95 -25.23 -33.93
C SER A 10 18.62 -25.66 -33.31
N VAL A 11 18.48 -26.94 -32.94
CA VAL A 11 17.30 -27.46 -32.24
C VAL A 11 17.25 -26.96 -30.79
N PHE A 12 18.38 -26.85 -30.09
CA PHE A 12 18.41 -26.36 -28.70
C PHE A 12 17.98 -24.88 -28.57
N VAL A 13 18.24 -24.05 -29.57
CA VAL A 13 17.83 -22.63 -29.56
C VAL A 13 16.32 -22.46 -29.84
N LEU A 14 15.69 -23.40 -30.55
CA LEU A 14 14.25 -23.36 -30.83
C LEU A 14 13.39 -23.81 -29.65
N PHE A 15 13.97 -24.55 -28.69
CA PHE A 15 13.29 -24.98 -27.46
C PHE A 15 13.66 -24.16 -26.21
N SER A 16 14.57 -23.20 -26.33
CA SER A 16 14.80 -22.20 -25.29
C SER A 16 13.72 -21.10 -25.37
N SER A 17 12.48 -21.46 -25.07
CA SER A 17 11.51 -20.44 -24.65
C SER A 17 12.04 -19.84 -23.36
N PRO A 18 12.28 -18.51 -23.28
CA PRO A 18 12.62 -17.89 -22.02
C PRO A 18 11.45 -18.23 -21.08
N SER A 19 11.73 -18.94 -20.00
CA SER A 19 10.83 -18.97 -18.85
C SER A 19 10.79 -17.54 -18.35
N VAL A 20 9.83 -16.76 -18.87
CA VAL A 20 9.46 -15.49 -18.26
C VAL A 20 8.89 -15.89 -16.92
N PHE A 21 9.77 -15.94 -15.91
CA PHE A 21 9.34 -15.92 -14.54
C PHE A 21 8.60 -14.59 -14.39
N ALA A 22 7.28 -14.64 -14.52
CA ALA A 22 6.44 -13.54 -14.06
C ALA A 22 6.85 -13.34 -12.61
N ALA A 23 7.37 -12.16 -12.27
CA ALA A 23 7.71 -11.84 -10.90
C ALA A 23 6.45 -12.06 -10.06
N GLN A 24 6.42 -13.14 -9.28
CA GLN A 24 5.35 -13.43 -8.37
C GLN A 24 5.56 -12.50 -7.18
N TYR A 25 5.03 -11.28 -7.29
CA TYR A 25 5.14 -10.29 -6.24
C TYR A 25 4.38 -10.78 -5.00
N ASP A 26 5.07 -10.80 -3.86
CA ASP A 26 4.45 -11.12 -2.59
C ASP A 26 3.46 -10.00 -2.22
N PRO A 27 2.15 -10.25 -2.15
CA PRO A 27 1.15 -9.22 -1.90
C PRO A 27 1.45 -8.31 -0.70
N PRO A 28 1.95 -8.79 0.46
CA PRO A 28 2.33 -7.94 1.58
C PRO A 28 3.41 -6.91 1.25
N LEU A 29 4.42 -7.28 0.45
CA LEU A 29 5.49 -6.35 0.07
C LEU A 29 4.95 -5.18 -0.78
N LEU A 30 3.96 -5.47 -1.63
CA LEU A 30 3.29 -4.44 -2.42
C LEU A 30 2.46 -3.49 -1.54
N GLU A 31 1.77 -4.01 -0.52
CA GLU A 31 1.04 -3.19 0.44
C GLU A 31 1.99 -2.27 1.21
N ASP A 32 3.11 -2.81 1.71
CA ASP A 32 4.11 -2.06 2.48
C ASP A 32 4.80 -0.99 1.61
N ALA A 33 5.07 -1.29 0.34
CA ALA A 33 5.59 -0.31 -0.62
C ALA A 33 4.57 0.81 -0.88
N LEU A 34 3.29 0.47 -1.06
CA LEU A 34 2.23 1.47 -1.25
C LEU A 34 2.08 2.36 -0.02
N TYR A 35 2.07 1.79 1.19
CA TYR A 35 2.02 2.59 2.42
C TYR A 35 3.22 3.52 2.54
N SER A 36 4.42 3.06 2.18
CA SER A 36 5.63 3.89 2.17
C SER A 36 5.49 5.09 1.23
N VAL A 37 4.91 4.90 0.04
CA VAL A 37 4.63 5.98 -0.91
C VAL A 37 3.57 6.95 -0.39
N LEU A 38 2.51 6.44 0.25
CA LEU A 38 1.39 7.27 0.74
C LEU A 38 1.67 7.94 2.10
N PHE A 39 2.70 7.49 2.83
CA PHE A 39 3.00 7.95 4.19
C PHE A 39 3.10 9.48 4.35
N PRO A 40 3.79 10.23 3.45
CA PRO A 40 3.84 11.69 3.54
C PRO A 40 2.46 12.35 3.45
N GLN A 41 1.60 11.83 2.57
CA GLN A 41 0.25 12.35 2.35
C GLN A 41 -0.69 12.00 3.52
N ILE A 42 -0.52 10.81 4.11
CA ILE A 42 -1.22 10.42 5.35
C ILE A 42 -0.86 11.37 6.50
N ASN A 43 0.43 11.63 6.72
CA ASN A 43 0.87 12.56 7.77
C ASN A 43 0.30 13.97 7.55
N THR A 44 0.41 14.48 6.32
CA THR A 44 -0.13 15.79 5.96
C THR A 44 -1.63 15.87 6.21
N ALA A 45 -2.39 14.82 5.85
CA ALA A 45 -3.83 14.76 6.09
C ALA A 45 -4.18 14.77 7.58
N ILE A 46 -3.44 14.01 8.40
CA ILE A 46 -3.64 13.93 9.84
C ILE A 46 -3.30 15.27 10.50
N GLU A 47 -2.15 15.84 10.19
CA GLU A 47 -1.74 17.14 10.72
C GLU A 47 -2.74 18.24 10.33
N LYS A 48 -3.18 18.28 9.07
CA LYS A 48 -4.20 19.22 8.61
C LYS A 48 -5.54 19.04 9.34
N HIS A 49 -5.95 17.81 9.61
CA HIS A 49 -7.22 17.54 10.28
C HIS A 49 -7.20 17.89 11.77
N TYR A 50 -6.13 17.56 12.49
CA TYR A 50 -6.03 17.75 13.94
C TYR A 50 -5.28 19.02 14.37
N GLY A 51 -4.73 19.78 13.42
CA GLY A 51 -3.87 20.94 13.66
C GLY A 51 -2.45 20.59 14.15
N LYS A 52 -2.13 19.31 14.29
CA LYS A 52 -0.80 18.78 14.62
C LYS A 52 -0.72 17.30 14.30
N GLN A 53 0.49 16.78 14.15
CA GLN A 53 0.70 15.34 14.00
C GLN A 53 0.12 14.56 15.20
N LYS A 54 -0.53 13.43 14.89
CA LYS A 54 -1.06 12.47 15.87
C LYS A 54 -0.52 11.08 15.60
N PRO A 55 -0.31 10.25 16.63
CA PRO A 55 0.13 8.87 16.42
C PRO A 55 -1.02 8.03 15.87
N TYR A 56 -0.70 7.16 14.93
CA TYR A 56 -1.63 6.24 14.29
C TYR A 56 -0.93 4.94 13.91
N ASP A 57 -1.71 3.88 13.71
CA ASP A 57 -1.21 2.56 13.31
C ASP A 57 -2.30 1.76 12.57
N CYS A 58 -2.02 0.49 12.28
CA CYS A 58 -2.89 -0.46 11.61
C CYS A 58 -3.33 0.03 10.22
N PRO A 59 -2.39 0.32 9.31
CA PRO A 59 -2.74 0.71 7.95
C PRO A 59 -3.48 -0.44 7.25
N LYS A 60 -4.56 -0.11 6.55
CA LYS A 60 -5.37 -1.07 5.81
C LYS A 60 -5.86 -0.46 4.50
N ILE A 61 -5.53 -1.09 3.38
CA ILE A 61 -6.16 -0.80 2.09
C ILE A 61 -7.61 -1.32 2.16
N VAL A 62 -8.57 -0.40 2.16
CA VAL A 62 -10.01 -0.73 2.12
C VAL A 62 -10.45 -0.96 0.68
N SER A 63 -9.93 -0.17 -0.25
CA SER A 63 -10.21 -0.33 -1.67
C SER A 63 -9.10 0.28 -2.51
N MET A 64 -8.83 -0.33 -3.66
CA MET A 64 -8.00 0.24 -4.71
C MET A 64 -8.66 -0.06 -6.05
N LYS A 65 -8.91 0.97 -6.85
CA LYS A 65 -9.63 0.86 -8.12
C LYS A 65 -8.94 1.71 -9.18
N LYS A 66 -8.90 1.25 -10.42
CA LYS A 66 -8.48 2.09 -11.54
C LYS A 66 -9.53 3.19 -11.77
N LEU A 67 -9.07 4.39 -12.06
CA LEU A 67 -9.92 5.49 -12.50
C LEU A 67 -10.30 5.33 -13.97
N TYR A 68 -9.31 5.02 -14.82
CA TYR A 68 -9.51 4.86 -16.26
C TYR A 68 -8.86 3.56 -16.77
N SER A 69 -9.58 2.85 -17.64
CA SER A 69 -9.04 1.64 -18.28
C SER A 69 -7.80 1.95 -19.11
N GLY A 70 -6.83 1.04 -19.13
CA GLY A 70 -5.58 1.21 -19.88
C GLY A 70 -4.57 2.20 -19.26
N THR A 71 -4.88 2.82 -18.12
CA THR A 71 -3.96 3.75 -17.43
C THR A 71 -3.39 3.16 -16.13
N TYR A 72 -2.43 3.89 -15.55
CA TYR A 72 -1.87 3.67 -14.21
C TYR A 72 -2.42 4.69 -13.19
N LEU A 73 -3.67 5.12 -13.41
CA LEU A 73 -4.37 6.06 -12.54
C LEU A 73 -5.35 5.29 -11.66
N PHE A 74 -5.25 5.52 -10.36
CA PHE A 74 -5.95 4.78 -9.32
C PHE A 74 -6.60 5.73 -8.32
N GLN A 75 -7.67 5.25 -7.72
CA GLN A 75 -8.21 5.74 -6.47
C GLN A 75 -7.98 4.68 -5.40
N ALA A 76 -7.41 5.09 -4.28
CA ALA A 76 -7.18 4.23 -3.12
C ALA A 76 -7.90 4.80 -1.90
N VAL A 77 -8.41 3.91 -1.03
CA VAL A 77 -8.92 4.28 0.29
C VAL A 77 -8.10 3.52 1.31
N ILE A 78 -7.35 4.25 2.13
CA ILE A 78 -6.55 3.68 3.22
C ILE A 78 -7.20 4.05 4.54
N GLU A 79 -7.32 3.07 5.42
CA GLU A 79 -7.70 3.27 6.81
C GLU A 79 -6.48 3.20 7.71
N VAL A 80 -6.41 4.11 8.68
CA VAL A 80 -5.50 4.04 9.82
C VAL A 80 -6.29 4.25 11.11
N THR A 81 -5.75 3.78 12.23
CA THR A 81 -6.33 4.00 13.55
C THR A 81 -5.46 4.95 14.35
N LYS A 82 -5.96 6.15 14.59
CA LYS A 82 -5.34 7.15 15.46
C LYS A 82 -5.60 6.81 16.92
N TYR A 83 -4.62 7.11 17.77
CA TYR A 83 -4.69 6.94 19.23
C TYR A 83 -4.00 8.12 19.93
N GLU A 84 -3.94 8.12 21.27
CA GLU A 84 -3.09 9.03 22.05
C GLU A 84 -1.94 8.27 22.70
N SER A 85 -0.77 8.90 22.77
CA SER A 85 0.40 8.33 23.43
C SER A 85 0.40 8.68 24.92
N GLY A 86 0.41 7.66 25.77
CA GLY A 86 0.54 7.78 27.22
C GLY A 86 1.98 7.59 27.70
N ILE A 87 2.16 7.71 29.03
CA ILE A 87 3.45 7.46 29.68
C ILE A 87 3.92 6.04 29.37
N GLY A 88 5.20 5.89 29.01
CA GLY A 88 5.80 4.60 28.69
C GLY A 88 5.36 3.99 27.36
N GLY A 89 4.87 4.80 26.41
CA GLY A 89 4.43 4.33 25.09
C GLY A 89 3.07 3.61 25.12
N LYS A 90 2.29 3.77 26.20
CA LYS A 90 0.97 3.18 26.32
C LYS A 90 0.03 3.79 25.28
N ILE A 91 -0.61 2.95 24.48
CA ILE A 91 -1.65 3.36 23.53
C ILE A 91 -2.95 3.62 24.30
N LEU A 92 -3.47 4.84 24.21
CA LEU A 92 -4.64 5.29 24.94
C LEU A 92 -5.76 5.78 23.98
N PRO A 93 -7.03 5.68 24.41
CA PRO A 93 -8.11 6.41 23.75
C PRO A 93 -7.89 7.93 23.91
N PRO A 94 -8.53 8.77 23.08
CA PRO A 94 -9.51 8.45 22.05
C PRO A 94 -8.98 7.70 20.82
N PHE A 95 -9.62 6.58 20.49
CA PHE A 95 -9.39 5.82 19.27
C PHE A 95 -10.28 6.31 18.13
N GLU A 96 -9.67 6.60 16.99
CA GLU A 96 -10.39 7.10 15.82
C GLU A 96 -9.93 6.36 14.58
N LYS A 97 -10.89 5.85 13.81
CA LYS A 97 -10.64 5.30 12.49
C LYS A 97 -10.67 6.43 11.49
N ILE A 98 -9.58 6.62 10.78
CA ILE A 98 -9.43 7.65 9.76
C ILE A 98 -9.39 6.94 8.41
N SER A 99 -10.37 7.20 7.57
CA SER A 99 -10.41 6.72 6.18
C SER A 99 -9.99 7.86 5.26
N ILE A 100 -8.87 7.70 4.57
CA ILE A 100 -8.31 8.70 3.66
C ILE A 100 -8.43 8.18 2.23
N THR A 101 -9.04 8.97 1.36
CA THR A 101 -9.16 8.69 -0.08
C THR A 101 -8.08 9.44 -0.82
N PHE A 102 -7.35 8.73 -1.67
CA PHE A 102 -6.30 9.25 -2.52
C PHE A 102 -6.63 9.00 -3.99
N ASN A 103 -6.11 9.84 -4.87
CA ASN A 103 -5.94 9.48 -6.28
C ASN A 103 -4.61 10.00 -6.81
N ASN A 104 -4.20 9.51 -7.98
CA ASN A 104 -3.02 10.02 -8.67
C ASN A 104 -3.33 10.56 -10.07
N ASP A 105 -4.56 11.07 -10.28
CA ASP A 105 -5.03 11.55 -11.60
C ASP A 105 -4.13 12.66 -12.17
N GLU A 106 -3.61 13.53 -11.28
CA GLU A 106 -2.70 14.62 -11.64
C GLU A 106 -1.21 14.20 -11.66
N GLY A 107 -0.93 12.90 -11.65
CA GLY A 107 0.43 12.33 -11.69
C GLY A 107 1.02 12.00 -10.31
N GLU A 108 0.73 12.81 -9.30
CA GLU A 108 1.12 12.53 -7.90
C GLU A 108 -0.09 12.10 -7.06
N TRP A 109 0.18 11.29 -6.02
CA TRP A 109 -0.88 10.91 -5.07
C TRP A 109 -1.33 12.10 -4.24
N THR A 110 -2.60 12.47 -4.37
CA THR A 110 -3.22 13.56 -3.62
C THR A 110 -4.37 13.05 -2.76
N VAL A 111 -4.60 13.71 -1.63
CA VAL A 111 -5.73 13.42 -0.74
C VAL A 111 -6.97 14.12 -1.25
N THR A 112 -8.01 13.35 -1.57
CA THR A 112 -9.29 13.87 -2.07
C THR A 112 -10.36 13.93 -1.00
N LYS A 113 -10.27 13.07 0.03
CA LYS A 113 -11.27 13.01 1.11
C LYS A 113 -10.67 12.42 2.38
N VAL A 114 -11.06 12.98 3.53
CA VAL A 114 -10.76 12.44 4.86
C VAL A 114 -12.07 12.24 5.60
N VAL A 115 -12.29 11.05 6.16
CA VAL A 115 -13.44 10.73 7.01
C VAL A 115 -12.92 10.18 8.32
N VAL A 116 -13.42 10.73 9.44
CA VAL A 116 -13.05 10.29 10.78
C VAL A 116 -14.26 9.69 11.48
N LYS A 117 -14.07 8.52 12.08
CA LYS A 117 -15.08 7.82 12.87
C LYS A 117 -14.52 7.47 14.24
N ARG A 118 -15.21 7.90 15.29
CA ARG A 118 -14.87 7.52 16.67
C ARG A 118 -15.07 6.01 16.88
N LEU A 119 -14.10 5.40 17.53
CA LEU A 119 -14.15 4.00 17.97
C LEU A 119 -14.40 3.91 19.48
N PRO A 120 -14.91 2.77 19.99
CA PRO A 120 -15.02 2.53 21.43
C PRO A 120 -13.66 2.64 22.14
N ASP A 121 -13.65 3.15 23.37
CA ASP A 121 -12.41 3.34 24.14
C ASP A 121 -11.75 2.02 24.57
N ASN A 122 -12.46 0.89 24.48
CA ASN A 122 -11.92 -0.46 24.69
C ASN A 122 -11.40 -1.13 23.41
N THR A 123 -11.24 -0.38 22.32
CA THR A 123 -10.69 -0.89 21.05
C THR A 123 -9.29 -1.46 21.27
N LYS A 124 -9.05 -2.67 20.76
CA LYS A 124 -7.72 -3.29 20.72
C LYS A 124 -7.15 -3.14 19.31
N LEU A 125 -5.95 -2.54 19.20
CA LEU A 125 -5.25 -2.41 17.93
C LEU A 125 -4.56 -3.72 17.59
N ASN A 126 -5.12 -4.47 16.65
CA ASN A 126 -4.54 -5.71 16.12
C ASN A 126 -3.95 -5.40 14.73
N CYS A 127 -2.76 -4.81 14.71
CA CYS A 127 -2.11 -4.43 13.46
C CYS A 127 -1.38 -5.63 12.83
N LYS A 128 -1.38 -5.69 11.49
CA LYS A 128 -0.50 -6.60 10.75
C LYS A 128 0.95 -6.15 10.97
N LYS A 129 1.86 -7.10 11.16
CA LYS A 129 3.29 -6.81 11.24
C LYS A 129 3.81 -6.56 9.82
N PRO A 130 4.58 -5.48 9.58
CA PRO A 130 5.32 -5.30 8.33
C PRO A 130 6.25 -6.50 8.07
N ILE A 131 6.53 -6.78 6.79
CA ILE A 131 7.48 -7.84 6.39
C ILE A 131 8.90 -7.28 6.28
#